data_AF-A0A9R0R3J9-F1
#
_entry.id   AF-A0A9R0R3J9-F1
#
_cell.length_a   1.000
_cell.length_b   1.000
_cell.length_c   1.000
_cell.angle_alpha   90.00
_cell.angle_beta   90.00
_cell.angle_gamma   90.00
#
_symmetry.space_group_name_H-M   'P 1'
#
loop_
_entity.id
_entity.type
_entity.pdbx_description
1 polymer ?
#
loop_
_entity_poly.entity_id
_entity_poly.type
_entity_poly.pdbx_seq_one_letter_code
_entity_poly.pdbx_strand_id
1 'polypeptide(L)'
;MDVHTKLMRRYGQVPEWWFICILVASAAITVFTCEYYIEQLQLPWWGILLACALSIFYTLPIGIITATTNQTPGLNIITEYIMGYLYPGRPVANMCFKVYGHVAPRQALAFLQDFKLGHYMKIPPRTMFMAQL
;
A
#
# COMPACT_ATOMS: atom_id res chain seq x y z
N MET A 1 29.84 6.81 -2.81
CA MET A 1 28.87 7.93 -2.81
C MET A 1 28.76 8.45 -4.23
N ASP A 2 27.66 8.18 -4.90
CA ASP A 2 27.49 8.53 -6.32
C ASP A 2 27.27 10.02 -6.54
N VAL A 3 27.78 10.52 -7.68
CA VAL A 3 27.63 11.91 -8.14
C VAL A 3 26.14 12.34 -8.21
N HIS A 4 25.23 11.40 -8.47
CA HIS A 4 23.79 11.62 -8.48
C HIS A 4 23.23 11.99 -7.10
N THR A 5 23.69 11.33 -6.03
CA THR A 5 23.29 11.65 -4.64
C THR A 5 23.77 13.05 -4.22
N LYS A 6 24.92 13.50 -4.75
CA LYS A 6 25.48 14.83 -4.49
C LYS A 6 24.66 15.95 -5.16
N LEU A 7 24.15 15.72 -6.38
CA LEU A 7 23.24 16.66 -7.08
C LEU A 7 21.84 16.70 -6.45
N MET A 8 21.31 15.54 -6.03
CA MET A 8 19.97 15.43 -5.44
C MET A 8 19.86 16.06 -4.04
N ARG A 9 20.99 16.30 -3.35
CA ARG A 9 21.05 16.95 -2.02
C ARG A 9 20.51 18.39 -2.00
N ARG A 10 20.37 19.02 -3.18
CA ARG A 10 19.77 20.36 -3.33
C ARG A 10 18.24 20.33 -3.22
N TYR A 11 17.60 19.18 -3.46
CA TYR A 11 16.15 19.03 -3.34
C TYR A 11 15.77 18.61 -1.93
N GLY A 12 14.87 19.36 -1.31
CA GLY A 12 14.31 19.00 0.00
C GLY A 12 13.58 17.65 -0.10
N GLN A 13 13.91 16.73 0.79
CA GLN A 13 13.19 15.46 0.90
C GLN A 13 11.71 15.71 1.18
N VAL A 14 10.85 14.77 0.74
CA VAL A 14 9.43 14.82 1.05
C VAL A 14 9.28 14.65 2.55
N PRO A 15 8.52 15.51 3.24
CA PRO A 15 8.30 15.35 4.67
C PRO A 15 7.62 14.01 4.95
N GLU A 16 8.16 13.23 5.88
CA GLU A 16 7.55 11.95 6.29
C GLU A 16 6.11 12.12 6.80
N TRP A 17 5.76 13.30 7.32
CA TRP A 17 4.40 13.60 7.77
C TRP A 17 3.36 13.54 6.64
N TRP A 18 3.73 13.81 5.37
CA TRP A 18 2.80 13.73 4.24
C TRP A 18 2.30 12.29 4.06
N PHE A 19 3.20 11.33 4.22
CA PHE A 19 2.89 9.89 4.17
C PHE A 19 2.01 9.47 5.34
N ILE A 20 2.34 9.90 6.55
CA ILE A 20 1.57 9.56 7.76
C ILE A 20 0.15 10.14 7.66
N CYS A 21 -0.02 11.38 7.20
CA CYS A 21 -1.34 11.97 7.05
C CYS A 21 -2.20 11.24 6.01
N ILE A 22 -1.65 10.84 4.86
CA ILE A 22 -2.39 10.07 3.86
C ILE A 22 -2.74 8.68 4.38
N LEU A 23 -1.81 8.02 5.08
CA LEU A 23 -2.05 6.71 5.67
C LEU A 23 -3.17 6.76 6.72
N VAL A 24 -3.15 7.77 7.61
CA VAL A 24 -4.19 7.95 8.63
C VAL A 24 -5.52 8.33 7.98
N ALA A 25 -5.53 9.25 7.01
CA ALA A 25 -6.76 9.67 6.32
C ALA A 25 -7.40 8.51 5.55
N SER A 26 -6.62 7.76 4.77
CA SER A 26 -7.11 6.60 4.00
C SER A 26 -7.58 5.47 4.92
N ALA A 27 -6.88 5.18 6.02
CA ALA A 27 -7.31 4.21 7.00
C ALA A 27 -8.63 4.62 7.68
N ALA A 28 -8.76 5.90 8.07
CA ALA A 28 -9.98 6.41 8.69
C ALA A 28 -11.18 6.34 7.75
N ILE A 29 -11.02 6.74 6.48
CA ILE A 29 -12.06 6.65 5.45
C ILE A 29 -12.47 5.19 5.23
N THR A 30 -11.50 4.27 5.20
CA THR A 30 -11.77 2.84 5.01
C THR A 30 -12.57 2.25 6.18
N VAL A 31 -12.16 2.55 7.42
CA VAL A 31 -12.89 2.13 8.62
C VAL A 31 -14.31 2.71 8.65
N PHE A 32 -14.46 4.00 8.33
CA PHE A 32 -15.77 4.65 8.26
C PHE A 32 -16.68 4.02 7.20
N THR A 33 -16.14 3.73 6.01
CA THR A 33 -16.89 3.12 4.90
C THR A 33 -17.36 1.72 5.27
N CYS A 34 -16.51 0.90 5.88
CA CYS A 34 -16.91 -0.43 6.31
C CYS A 34 -17.96 -0.40 7.42
N GLU A 35 -17.86 0.53 8.38
CA GLU A 35 -18.85 0.65 9.45
C GLU A 35 -20.21 1.14 8.92
N TYR A 36 -20.20 2.13 8.01
CA TYR A 36 -21.43 2.68 7.44
C TYR A 36 -22.13 1.72 6.46
N TYR A 37 -21.36 0.93 5.70
CA TYR A 37 -21.89 -0.03 4.72
C TYR A 37 -21.80 -1.49 5.19
N ILE A 38 -21.94 -1.74 6.50
CA ILE A 38 -21.84 -3.07 7.12
C ILE A 38 -22.80 -4.10 6.47
N GLU A 39 -24.00 -3.68 6.08
CA GLU A 39 -24.99 -4.59 5.47
C GLU A 39 -24.55 -5.11 4.09
N GLN A 40 -23.75 -4.32 3.36
CA GLN A 40 -23.28 -4.66 2.03
C GLN A 40 -21.88 -5.27 2.05
N LEU A 41 -20.93 -4.69 2.77
CA LEU A 41 -19.54 -5.17 2.81
C LEU A 41 -19.35 -6.38 3.73
N GLN A 42 -20.20 -6.52 4.77
CA GLN A 42 -20.15 -7.62 5.74
C GLN A 42 -18.78 -7.80 6.45
N LEU A 43 -17.87 -6.85 6.28
CA LEU A 43 -16.53 -6.87 6.83
C LEU A 43 -16.52 -6.06 8.14
N PRO A 44 -16.22 -6.68 9.29
CA PRO A 44 -16.13 -5.96 10.55
C PRO A 44 -14.87 -5.08 10.59
N TRP A 45 -14.91 -4.01 11.40
CA TRP A 45 -13.81 -3.03 11.55
C TRP A 45 -12.45 -3.68 11.84
N TRP A 46 -12.41 -4.77 12.61
CA TRP A 46 -11.17 -5.50 12.92
C TRP A 46 -10.52 -6.13 11.68
N GLY A 47 -11.32 -6.48 10.67
CA GLY A 47 -10.81 -7.06 9.41
C GLY A 47 -9.96 -6.06 8.63
N ILE A 48 -10.26 -4.77 8.73
CA ILE A 48 -9.49 -3.70 8.08
C ILE A 48 -8.14 -3.52 8.76
N LEU A 49 -8.11 -3.50 10.09
CA LEU A 49 -6.86 -3.43 10.86
C LEU A 49 -5.96 -4.62 10.56
N LEU A 50 -6.54 -5.81 10.45
CA LEU A 50 -5.81 -7.02 10.09
C LEU A 50 -5.30 -6.94 8.64
N ALA A 51 -6.09 -6.42 7.70
CA ALA A 51 -5.64 -6.19 6.31
C ALA A 51 -4.48 -5.17 6.25
N CYS A 52 -4.54 -4.07 7.00
CA CYS A 52 -3.47 -3.10 7.10
C CYS A 52 -2.19 -3.71 7.69
N ALA A 53 -2.30 -4.50 8.76
CA ALA A 53 -1.16 -5.17 9.38
C ALA A 53 -0.48 -6.16 8.43
N LEU A 54 -1.27 -6.99 7.73
CA LEU A 54 -0.75 -7.91 6.72
C LEU A 54 -0.13 -7.16 5.55
N SER A 55 -0.76 -6.08 5.08
CA SER A 55 -0.22 -5.25 4.01
C SER A 55 1.15 -4.69 4.38
N ILE A 56 1.33 -4.12 5.57
CA ILE A 56 2.63 -3.61 6.04
C ILE A 56 3.67 -4.73 6.08
N PHE A 57 3.32 -5.87 6.66
CA PHE A 57 4.22 -7.01 6.81
C PHE A 57 4.66 -7.57 5.45
N TYR A 58 3.73 -7.77 4.51
CA TYR A 58 4.01 -8.35 3.20
C TYR A 58 4.58 -7.36 2.18
N THR A 59 4.41 -6.05 2.37
CA THR A 59 4.99 -5.04 1.46
C THR A 59 6.51 -5.19 1.34
N LEU A 60 7.20 -5.43 2.46
CA LEU A 60 8.65 -5.54 2.51
C LEU A 60 9.21 -6.77 1.76
N PRO A 61 8.80 -8.03 2.06
CA PRO A 61 9.29 -9.20 1.35
C PRO A 61 8.91 -9.20 -0.13
N ILE A 62 7.70 -8.75 -0.48
CA ILE A 62 7.27 -8.68 -1.88
C ILE A 62 8.10 -7.64 -2.62
N GLY A 63 8.39 -6.49 -2.00
CA GLY A 63 9.27 -5.48 -2.60
C GLY A 63 10.66 -6.02 -2.92
N ILE A 64 11.24 -6.85 -2.04
CA ILE A 64 12.54 -7.49 -2.29
C ILE A 64 12.45 -8.49 -3.45
N ILE A 65 11.41 -9.33 -3.48
CA ILE A 65 11.19 -10.31 -4.55
C ILE A 65 11.00 -9.59 -5.89
N THR A 66 10.14 -8.57 -5.94
CA THR A 66 9.89 -7.80 -7.15
C THR A 66 11.13 -7.05 -7.62
N ALA A 67 11.95 -6.52 -6.70
CA ALA A 67 13.21 -5.86 -7.07
C ALA A 67 14.26 -6.82 -7.65
N THR A 68 14.29 -8.08 -7.20
CA THR A 68 15.30 -9.08 -7.64
C THR A 68 14.85 -9.88 -8.86
N THR A 69 13.56 -10.26 -8.91
CA THR A 69 13.02 -11.16 -9.93
C THR A 69 12.15 -10.47 -10.99
N ASN A 70 11.81 -9.19 -10.80
CA ASN A 70 10.77 -8.49 -11.57
C ASN A 70 9.39 -9.19 -11.58
N GLN A 71 9.16 -10.17 -10.68
CA GLN A 71 7.87 -10.81 -10.49
C GLN A 71 7.16 -10.21 -9.27
N THR A 72 5.87 -9.93 -9.40
CA THR A 72 5.05 -9.37 -8.31
C THR A 72 4.09 -10.45 -7.82
N PRO A 73 4.46 -11.24 -6.79
CA PRO A 73 3.58 -12.30 -6.30
C PRO A 73 2.24 -11.74 -5.84
N GLY A 74 1.15 -12.34 -6.30
CA GLY A 74 -0.20 -11.89 -5.99
C GLY A 74 -0.60 -12.23 -4.55
N LEU A 75 -0.73 -11.21 -3.70
CA LEU A 75 -1.24 -11.38 -2.32
C LEU A 75 -2.69 -11.84 -2.23
N ASN A 76 -3.44 -11.69 -3.32
CA ASN A 76 -4.86 -12.02 -3.42
C ASN A 76 -5.22 -13.38 -2.81
N ILE A 77 -4.42 -14.41 -3.13
CA ILE A 77 -4.68 -15.79 -2.71
C ILE A 77 -4.44 -15.95 -1.21
N ILE A 78 -3.35 -15.39 -0.68
CA ILE A 78 -3.00 -15.49 0.74
C ILE A 78 -4.04 -14.75 1.58
N THR A 79 -4.44 -13.55 1.17
CA THR A 79 -5.48 -12.78 1.87
C THR A 79 -6.84 -13.49 1.82
N GLU A 80 -7.17 -14.13 0.69
CA GLU A 80 -8.41 -14.90 0.55
C GLU A 80 -8.44 -16.12 1.46
N TYR A 81 -7.31 -16.82 1.61
CA TYR A 81 -7.20 -17.95 2.53
C TYR A 81 -7.35 -17.51 3.98
N ILE A 82 -6.65 -16.45 4.41
CA ILE A 82 -6.70 -15.97 5.80
C ILE A 82 -8.13 -15.60 6.18
N MET A 83 -8.82 -14.81 5.36
CA MET A 83 -10.17 -14.37 5.67
C MET A 83 -11.20 -15.49 5.48
N GLY A 84 -10.98 -16.40 4.53
CA GLY A 84 -11.82 -17.59 4.35
C GLY A 84 -11.83 -18.51 5.58
N TYR A 85 -10.71 -18.62 6.30
CA TYR A 85 -10.63 -19.35 7.57
C TYR A 85 -11.19 -18.56 8.76
N LEU A 86 -10.93 -17.26 8.84
CA LEU A 86 -11.40 -16.43 9.95
C LEU A 86 -12.91 -16.16 9.91
N TYR A 87 -13.47 -16.03 8.72
CA TYR A 87 -14.87 -15.62 8.53
C TYR A 87 -15.54 -16.41 7.39
N PRO A 88 -15.83 -17.69 7.63
CA PRO A 88 -16.39 -18.57 6.62
C PRO A 88 -17.81 -18.15 6.23
N GLY A 89 -18.19 -18.43 4.97
CA GLY A 89 -19.54 -18.22 4.45
C GLY A 89 -19.88 -16.79 4.03
N ARG A 90 -18.92 -15.85 4.10
CA ARG A 90 -19.12 -14.44 3.72
C ARG A 90 -18.21 -14.04 2.54
N PRO A 91 -18.61 -14.30 1.29
CA PRO A 91 -17.75 -14.06 0.12
C PRO A 91 -17.48 -12.57 -0.14
N VAL A 92 -18.45 -11.70 0.17
CA VAL A 92 -18.29 -10.25 -0.02
C VAL A 92 -17.23 -9.68 0.93
N ALA A 93 -17.28 -10.08 2.21
CA ALA A 93 -16.25 -9.72 3.18
C ALA A 93 -14.85 -10.20 2.75
N ASN A 94 -14.75 -11.42 2.20
CA ASN A 94 -13.49 -11.94 1.69
C ASN A 94 -12.93 -11.11 0.52
N MET A 95 -13.78 -10.75 -0.44
CA MET A 95 -13.38 -9.90 -1.57
C MET A 95 -12.95 -8.50 -1.11
N CYS A 96 -13.68 -7.88 -0.19
CA CYS A 96 -13.28 -6.59 0.39
C CYS A 96 -11.92 -6.68 1.09
N PHE A 97 -11.73 -7.69 1.93
CA PHE A 97 -10.47 -7.91 2.65
C PHE A 97 -9.29 -8.10 1.69
N LYS A 98 -9.48 -8.89 0.62
CA LYS A 98 -8.49 -9.05 -0.45
C LYS A 98 -8.15 -7.73 -1.12
N VAL A 99 -9.14 -6.93 -1.50
CA VAL A 99 -8.88 -5.65 -2.18
C VAL A 99 -8.07 -4.72 -1.29
N TYR A 100 -8.46 -4.57 -0.02
CA TYR A 100 -7.71 -3.73 0.93
C TYR A 100 -6.31 -4.26 1.21
N GLY A 101 -6.13 -5.58 1.33
CA GLY A 101 -4.83 -6.20 1.58
C GLY A 101 -3.89 -6.23 0.37
N HIS A 102 -4.42 -6.27 -0.86
CA HIS A 102 -3.62 -6.43 -2.09
C HIS A 102 -3.35 -5.12 -2.84
N VAL A 103 -4.30 -4.18 -2.85
CA VAL A 103 -4.14 -2.92 -3.61
C VAL A 103 -3.10 -2.01 -2.94
N ALA A 104 -3.10 -1.92 -1.61
CA ALA A 104 -2.14 -1.12 -0.85
C ALA A 104 -0.66 -1.46 -1.14
N PRO A 105 -0.18 -2.72 -1.03
CA PRO A 105 1.20 -3.06 -1.32
C PRO A 105 1.53 -2.87 -2.81
N ARG A 106 0.57 -3.10 -3.72
CA ARG A 106 0.77 -2.86 -5.15
C ARG A 106 1.02 -1.38 -5.45
N GLN A 107 0.23 -0.50 -4.85
CA GLN A 107 0.41 0.95 -4.97
C GLN A 107 1.75 1.39 -4.37
N ALA A 108 2.14 0.84 -3.21
CA ALA A 108 3.42 1.13 -2.59
C ALA A 108 4.62 0.76 -3.49
N LEU A 109 4.55 -0.38 -4.18
CA LEU A 109 5.61 -0.81 -5.10
C LEU A 109 5.70 0.07 -6.35
N ALA A 110 4.55 0.40 -6.96
CA ALA A 110 4.51 1.32 -8.10
C ALA A 110 5.09 2.69 -7.71
N PHE A 111 4.71 3.18 -6.53
CA PHE A 111 5.22 4.43 -5.98
C PHE A 111 6.74 4.39 -5.79
N LEU A 112 7.30 3.31 -5.23
CA LEU A 112 8.75 3.13 -5.10
C LEU A 112 9.48 3.07 -6.45
N GLN A 113 8.89 2.43 -7.46
CA GLN A 113 9.47 2.37 -8.81
C GLN A 113 9.57 3.76 -9.43
N ASP A 114 8.53 4.57 -9.28
CA ASP A 114 8.49 5.95 -9.76
C ASP A 114 9.46 6.85 -9.00
N PHE A 115 9.61 6.70 -7.68
CA PHE A 115 10.66 7.43 -6.93
C PHE A 115 12.05 7.16 -7.47
N LYS A 116 12.31 5.89 -7.83
CA LYS A 116 13.58 5.49 -8.44
C LYS A 116 13.73 6.12 -9.83
N LEU A 117 12.69 6.10 -10.66
CA LEU A 117 12.68 6.74 -11.98
C LEU A 117 12.90 8.26 -11.86
N GLY A 118 12.20 8.93 -10.95
CA GLY A 118 12.35 10.35 -10.68
C GLY A 118 13.74 10.73 -10.21
N HIS A 119 14.36 9.87 -9.40
CA HIS A 119 15.76 10.03 -9.01
C HIS A 119 16.72 9.99 -10.21
N TYR A 120 16.47 9.09 -11.18
CA TYR A 120 17.25 9.03 -12.42
C TYR A 120 16.97 10.21 -13.35
N MET A 121 15.72 10.67 -13.43
CA MET A 121 15.30 11.81 -14.27
C MET A 121 15.58 13.17 -13.64
N LYS A 122 16.09 13.22 -12.40
CA LYS A 122 16.38 14.45 -11.62
C LYS A 122 15.14 15.33 -11.39
N ILE A 123 13.97 14.71 -11.27
CA ILE A 123 12.71 15.41 -10.98
C ILE A 123 12.62 15.66 -9.47
N PRO A 124 12.20 16.86 -9.03
CA PRO A 124 12.01 17.15 -7.61
C PRO A 124 11.04 16.15 -6.95
N PRO A 125 11.41 15.53 -5.82
CA PRO A 125 10.65 14.44 -5.20
C PRO A 125 9.27 14.87 -4.68
N ARG A 126 9.09 16.15 -4.34
CA ARG A 126 7.80 16.71 -3.93
C ARG A 126 6.79 16.78 -5.08
N THR A 127 7.26 17.11 -6.28
CA THR A 127 6.39 17.18 -7.47
C THR A 127 6.02 15.79 -7.94
N MET A 128 6.93 14.82 -7.83
CA MET A 128 6.59 13.41 -8.07
C MET A 128 5.53 12.90 -7.09
N PHE A 129 5.70 13.16 -5.79
CA PHE A 129 4.72 12.78 -4.78
C PHE A 129 3.32 13.34 -5.09
N MET A 130 3.21 14.62 -5.46
CA MET A 130 1.93 15.24 -5.83
C MET A 130 1.34 14.68 -7.13
N ALA A 131 2.16 14.18 -8.05
CA ALA A 131 1.67 13.61 -9.31
C ALA A 131 1.12 12.18 -9.14
N GLN A 132 1.46 11.49 -8.05
CA GLN A 132 1.10 10.11 -7.78
C GLN A 132 -0.07 9.94 -6.79
N LEU A 133 -0.51 11.04 -6.19
CA LEU A 133 -1.57 11.13 -5.18
C LEU A 133 -2.91 11.36 -5.87
#